data_AF-T1C4W1-F1
#
_entry.id   AF-T1C4W1-F1
#
_cell.length_a   1.000
_cell.length_b   1.000
_cell.length_c   1.000
_cell.angle_alpha   90.00
_cell.angle_beta   90.00
_cell.angle_gamma   90.00
#
_symmetry.space_group_name_H-M   'P 1'
#
loop_
_entity.id
_entity.type
_entity.pdbx_description
1 polymer ?
#
loop_
_entity_poly.entity_id
_entity_poly.type
_entity_poly.pdbx_seq_one_letter_code
_entity_poly.pdbx_strand_id
1 'polypeptide(L)'
;MEAIMKKYVVEYELPYTHIVRVGIEAKSAAGAIKKAQRLFDKAQLWDDTQEVPVLMDQFEENGDAGVPVEFAATEVDTYHEVDASVKALRSERACKAFVRAFLTWCETASSNRGLGRLHNMADEAIAGGE
;
A
#
# COMPACT_ATOMS: atom_id res chain seq x y z
N MET A 1 36.37 -19.33 -18.75
CA MET A 1 36.03 -17.91 -18.50
C MET A 1 34.78 -17.91 -17.63
N GLU A 2 34.87 -17.40 -16.41
CA GLU A 2 33.67 -17.09 -15.64
C GLU A 2 32.91 -15.95 -16.34
N ALA A 3 31.59 -16.08 -16.44
CA ALA A 3 30.77 -15.00 -16.96
C ALA A 3 30.80 -13.84 -15.95
N ILE A 4 31.11 -12.63 -16.43
CA ILE A 4 30.98 -11.42 -15.61
C ILE A 4 29.50 -11.18 -15.39
N MET A 5 29.05 -11.24 -14.13
CA MET A 5 27.67 -10.93 -13.77
C MET A 5 27.41 -9.43 -13.97
N LYS A 6 26.33 -9.12 -14.70
CA LYS A 6 25.85 -7.77 -14.99
C LYS A 6 24.60 -7.47 -14.17
N LYS A 7 24.32 -6.19 -13.89
CA LYS A 7 23.09 -5.76 -13.22
C LYS A 7 22.05 -5.35 -14.26
N TYR A 8 20.79 -5.59 -13.95
CA TYR A 8 19.66 -5.21 -14.80
C TYR A 8 18.55 -4.60 -13.95
N VAL A 9 17.85 -3.62 -14.51
CA VAL A 9 16.50 -3.23 -14.07
C VAL A 9 15.52 -4.05 -14.90
N VAL A 10 14.59 -4.73 -14.23
CA VAL A 10 13.54 -5.52 -14.86
C VAL A 10 12.20 -4.88 -14.55
N GLU A 11 11.40 -4.65 -15.57
CA GLU A 11 10.10 -4.01 -15.48
C GLU A 11 9.03 -4.83 -16.20
N TYR A 12 7.79 -4.65 -15.76
CA TYR A 12 6.59 -5.15 -16.41
C TYR A 12 5.44 -4.20 -16.07
N GLU A 13 4.42 -4.17 -16.92
CA GLU A 13 3.22 -3.36 -16.72
C GLU A 13 1.97 -4.23 -16.79
N LEU A 14 0.96 -3.86 -16.02
CA LEU A 14 -0.33 -4.56 -15.99
C LEU A 14 -1.47 -3.54 -16.05
N PRO A 15 -2.47 -3.74 -16.94
CA PRO A 15 -3.67 -2.93 -16.95
C PRO A 15 -4.60 -3.32 -15.79
N TYR A 16 -4.90 -2.34 -14.92
CA TYR A 16 -5.87 -2.49 -13.84
C TYR A 16 -7.05 -1.56 -14.04
N THR A 17 -8.23 -2.02 -13.60
CA THR A 17 -9.36 -1.15 -13.32
C THR A 17 -9.44 -0.88 -11.84
N HIS A 18 -9.47 0.41 -11.50
CA HIS A 18 -9.70 0.88 -10.14
C HIS A 18 -11.20 0.90 -9.86
N ILE A 19 -11.65 0.12 -8.89
CA ILE A 19 -13.05 -0.01 -8.51
C ILE A 19 -13.23 0.49 -7.08
N VAL A 20 -13.96 1.60 -6.97
CA VAL A 20 -14.31 2.21 -5.70
C VAL A 20 -15.81 2.11 -5.46
N ARG A 21 -16.22 1.70 -4.27
CA ARG A 21 -17.62 1.72 -3.82
C ARG A 21 -17.71 2.54 -2.54
N VAL A 22 -18.68 3.45 -2.50
CA VAL A 22 -18.93 4.32 -1.34
C VAL A 22 -20.39 4.25 -0.91
N GLY A 23 -20.63 4.41 0.39
CA GLY A 23 -21.98 4.58 0.93
C GLY A 23 -22.46 6.02 0.68
N ILE A 24 -23.62 6.18 0.05
CA ILE A 24 -24.23 7.51 -0.14
C ILE A 24 -25.72 7.43 0.18
N GLU A 25 -26.12 8.09 1.26
CA GLU A 25 -27.53 8.34 1.53
C GLU A 25 -28.05 9.52 0.68
N ALA A 26 -29.13 9.29 -0.06
CA ALA A 26 -29.82 10.29 -0.87
C ALA A 26 -31.28 9.88 -1.15
N LYS A 27 -32.12 10.85 -1.53
CA LYS A 27 -33.54 10.64 -1.87
C LYS A 27 -33.75 9.88 -3.20
N SER A 28 -32.72 9.73 -4.02
CA SER A 28 -32.77 9.02 -5.29
C SER A 28 -31.36 8.63 -5.77
N ALA A 29 -31.27 7.68 -6.70
CA ALA A 29 -30.00 7.29 -7.32
C ALA A 29 -29.30 8.47 -8.01
N ALA A 30 -30.04 9.31 -8.74
CA ALA A 30 -29.49 10.52 -9.34
C ALA A 30 -28.97 11.52 -8.29
N GLY A 31 -29.65 11.62 -7.13
CA GLY A 31 -29.18 12.41 -6.00
C GLY A 31 -27.89 11.86 -5.39
N ALA A 32 -27.78 10.53 -5.28
CA ALA A 32 -26.58 9.85 -4.80
C ALA A 32 -25.38 10.12 -5.73
N ILE A 33 -25.56 9.97 -7.05
CA ILE A 33 -24.53 10.26 -8.06
C ILE A 33 -24.07 11.72 -7.96
N LYS A 34 -25.00 12.68 -7.88
CA LYS A 34 -24.65 14.10 -7.73
C LYS A 34 -23.90 14.39 -6.43
N LYS A 35 -24.25 13.72 -5.33
CA LYS A 35 -23.54 13.84 -4.05
C LYS A 35 -22.13 13.25 -4.15
N ALA A 36 -21.98 12.07 -4.74
CA ALA A 36 -20.68 11.44 -4.96
C ALA A 36 -19.76 12.30 -5.84
N GLN A 37 -20.25 12.81 -6.97
CA GLN A 37 -19.48 13.69 -7.86
C GLN A 37 -18.97 14.93 -7.13
N ARG A 38 -19.85 15.62 -6.38
CA ARG A 38 -19.45 16.81 -5.61
C ARG A 38 -18.36 16.52 -4.57
N LEU A 39 -18.39 15.34 -3.95
CA LEU A 39 -17.37 14.94 -2.97
C LEU A 39 -16.05 14.56 -3.67
N PHE A 40 -16.14 13.90 -4.83
CA PHE A 40 -14.97 13.59 -5.66
C PHE A 40 -14.25 14.87 -6.09
N ASP A 41 -14.98 15.84 -6.63
CA ASP A 41 -14.45 17.13 -7.10
C ASP A 41 -13.76 17.93 -5.98
N LYS A 42 -14.15 17.68 -4.73
CA LYS A 42 -13.60 18.32 -3.53
C LYS A 42 -12.48 17.54 -2.86
N ALA A 43 -12.12 16.38 -3.41
CA ALA A 43 -11.16 15.49 -2.80
C ALA A 43 -11.57 14.95 -1.41
N GLN A 44 -12.87 14.73 -1.20
CA GLN A 44 -13.46 14.29 0.08
C GLN A 44 -14.16 12.93 0.00
N LEU A 45 -14.24 12.33 -1.19
CA LEU A 45 -14.96 11.06 -1.38
C LEU A 45 -14.27 9.89 -0.66
N TRP A 46 -12.97 10.00 -0.40
CA TRP A 46 -12.11 8.99 0.18
C TRP A 46 -11.76 9.24 1.65
N ASP A 47 -12.41 10.20 2.30
CA ASP A 47 -12.16 10.54 3.71
C ASP A 47 -12.64 9.45 4.69
N ASP A 48 -13.34 8.42 4.19
CA ASP A 48 -13.91 7.28 4.95
C ASP A 48 -14.63 7.71 6.23
N THR A 49 -15.69 8.51 6.03
CA THR A 49 -16.49 9.07 7.12
C THR A 49 -17.69 8.18 7.43
N GLN A 50 -18.30 8.33 8.61
CA GLN A 50 -19.50 7.56 8.95
C GLN A 50 -20.67 7.86 8.00
N GLU A 51 -20.79 9.09 7.51
CA GLU A 51 -21.84 9.52 6.58
C GLU A 51 -21.55 9.14 5.12
N VAL A 52 -20.28 8.95 4.78
CA VAL A 52 -19.80 8.54 3.45
C VAL A 52 -18.68 7.52 3.63
N PRO A 53 -19.03 6.27 4.01
CA PRO A 53 -18.03 5.24 4.22
C PRO A 53 -17.47 4.75 2.90
N VAL A 54 -16.16 4.48 2.85
CA VAL A 54 -15.54 3.77 1.74
C VAL A 54 -15.80 2.27 1.94
N LEU A 55 -16.62 1.69 1.08
CA LEU A 55 -17.05 0.30 1.17
C LEU A 55 -16.11 -0.65 0.43
N MET A 56 -15.42 -0.15 -0.58
CA MET A 56 -14.45 -0.90 -1.37
C MET A 56 -13.51 0.08 -2.07
N ASP A 57 -12.22 -0.24 -2.05
CA ASP A 57 -11.17 0.42 -2.83
C ASP A 57 -10.22 -0.68 -3.30
N GLN A 58 -10.38 -1.11 -4.56
CA GLN A 58 -9.65 -2.25 -5.11
C GLN A 58 -9.20 -1.99 -6.53
N PHE A 59 -8.10 -2.63 -6.91
CA PHE A 59 -7.64 -2.73 -8.28
C PHE A 59 -7.89 -4.15 -8.75
N GLU A 60 -8.64 -4.31 -9.84
CA GLU A 60 -8.85 -5.59 -10.52
C GLU A 60 -8.07 -5.57 -11.83
N GLU A 61 -7.25 -6.60 -12.09
CA GLU A 61 -6.58 -6.77 -13.39
C GLU A 61 -7.67 -6.93 -14.45
N ASN A 62 -7.70 -6.01 -15.41
CA ASN A 62 -8.70 -6.02 -16.47
C ASN A 62 -7.99 -6.07 -17.82
N GLY A 63 -8.35 -7.08 -18.62
CA GLY A 63 -7.62 -7.44 -19.83
C GLY A 63 -6.69 -8.63 -19.56
N ASP A 64 -6.42 -9.42 -20.59
CA ASP A 64 -5.35 -10.42 -20.58
C ASP A 64 -5.51 -11.64 -19.66
N ALA A 65 -6.75 -12.05 -19.36
CA ALA A 65 -7.01 -13.41 -18.88
C ALA A 65 -6.50 -14.44 -19.93
N GLY A 66 -5.26 -14.91 -19.75
CA GLY A 66 -4.58 -15.85 -20.65
C GLY A 66 -3.41 -15.27 -21.46
N VAL A 67 -3.07 -13.97 -21.36
CA VAL A 67 -1.82 -13.44 -21.96
C VAL A 67 -0.73 -13.40 -20.89
N PRO A 68 0.44 -14.00 -21.12
CA PRO A 68 1.55 -13.95 -20.18
C PRO A 68 2.09 -12.52 -20.00
N VAL A 69 2.48 -12.18 -18.78
CA VAL A 69 3.19 -10.93 -18.48
C VAL A 69 4.51 -10.88 -19.25
N GLU A 70 4.74 -9.77 -19.95
CA GLU A 70 6.00 -9.50 -20.65
C GLU A 70 6.96 -8.71 -19.76
N PHE A 71 8.19 -9.20 -19.64
CA PHE A 71 9.25 -8.55 -18.89
C PHE A 71 10.24 -7.88 -19.84
N ALA A 72 10.58 -6.63 -19.56
CA ALA A 72 11.67 -5.93 -20.20
C ALA A 72 12.85 -5.79 -19.22
N ALA A 73 14.07 -5.99 -19.72
CA ALA A 73 15.29 -5.90 -18.92
C ALA A 73 16.27 -4.91 -19.54
N THR A 74 16.75 -3.96 -18.74
CA THR A 74 17.74 -2.96 -19.14
C THR A 74 19.00 -3.12 -18.31
N GLU A 75 20.16 -3.32 -18.94
CA GLU A 75 21.46 -3.42 -18.27
C GLU A 75 21.84 -2.08 -17.63
N VAL A 76 22.37 -2.11 -16.42
CA VAL A 76 22.81 -0.92 -15.68
C VAL A 76 24.11 -1.16 -14.94
N ASP A 77 24.92 -0.11 -14.75
CA ASP A 77 26.13 -0.18 -13.90
C ASP A 77 25.78 -0.13 -12.40
N THR A 78 24.75 0.65 -12.06
CA THR A 78 24.21 0.81 -10.71
C THR A 78 22.70 0.99 -10.75
N TYR A 79 22.02 0.61 -9.68
CA TYR A 79 20.60 0.90 -9.51
C TYR A 79 20.37 2.40 -9.28
N HIS A 80 19.26 2.91 -9.80
CA HIS A 80 18.79 4.25 -9.50
C HIS A 80 18.32 4.35 -8.05
N GLU A 81 18.21 5.58 -7.54
CA GLU A 81 17.61 5.80 -6.23
C GLU A 81 16.16 5.31 -6.23
N VAL A 82 15.74 4.64 -5.15
CA VAL A 82 14.36 4.16 -5.02
C VAL A 82 13.35 5.29 -5.15
N ASP A 83 12.28 5.03 -5.91
CA ASP A 83 11.21 5.98 -6.14
C ASP A 83 10.47 6.37 -4.84
N ALA A 84 9.81 7.52 -4.87
CA ALA A 84 8.99 8.02 -3.76
C ALA A 84 7.87 7.04 -3.36
N SER A 85 7.30 6.30 -4.32
CA SER A 85 6.31 5.25 -4.06
C SER A 85 6.86 4.16 -3.13
N VAL A 86 8.11 3.71 -3.36
CA VAL A 86 8.78 2.72 -2.51
C VAL A 86 9.07 3.29 -1.13
N LYS A 87 9.48 4.56 -1.04
CA LYS A 87 9.70 5.25 0.25
C LYS A 87 8.41 5.34 1.06
N ALA A 88 7.28 5.67 0.41
CA ALA A 88 5.97 5.72 1.05
C ALA A 88 5.53 4.34 1.57
N LEU A 89 5.67 3.29 0.75
CA LEU A 89 5.37 1.90 1.16
C LEU A 89 6.21 1.46 2.36
N ARG A 90 7.52 1.77 2.36
CA ARG A 90 8.40 1.46 3.50
C ARG A 90 7.97 2.19 4.78
N SER A 91 7.62 3.47 4.66
CA SER A 91 7.13 4.26 5.79
C SER A 91 5.83 3.68 6.36
N GLU A 92 4.88 3.33 5.51
CA GLU A 92 3.60 2.75 5.94
C GLU A 92 3.79 1.41 6.67
N ARG A 93 4.65 0.53 6.12
CA ARG A 93 5.01 -0.75 6.76
C ARG A 93 5.65 -0.54 8.13
N ALA A 94 6.60 0.38 8.23
CA ALA A 94 7.25 0.72 9.49
C ALA A 94 6.25 1.25 10.52
N CYS A 95 5.34 2.15 10.13
CA CYS A 95 4.28 2.65 11.02
C CYS A 95 3.37 1.51 11.51
N LYS A 96 2.91 0.62 10.61
CA LYS A 96 2.07 -0.52 10.99
C LYS A 96 2.79 -1.47 11.95
N ALA A 97 4.08 -1.75 11.70
CA ALA A 97 4.90 -2.59 12.59
C ALA A 97 5.07 -1.95 13.97
N PHE A 98 5.37 -0.65 14.01
CA PHE A 98 5.49 0.11 15.25
C PHE A 98 4.21 0.09 16.07
N VAL A 99 3.05 0.38 15.45
CA VAL A 99 1.75 0.39 16.15
C VAL A 99 1.45 -0.98 16.76
N ARG A 100 1.71 -2.07 16.03
CA ARG A 100 1.53 -3.44 16.55
C ARG A 100 2.44 -3.68 17.75
N ALA A 101 3.72 -3.40 17.64
CA ALA A 101 4.69 -3.58 18.72
C ALA A 101 4.33 -2.73 19.96
N PHE A 102 3.89 -1.50 19.74
CA PHE A 102 3.45 -0.59 20.81
C PHE A 102 2.22 -1.12 21.53
N LEU A 103 1.19 -1.60 20.82
CA LEU A 103 0.00 -2.19 21.42
C LEU A 103 0.34 -3.45 22.23
N THR A 104 1.15 -4.36 21.67
CA THR A 104 1.66 -5.53 22.41
C THR A 104 2.44 -5.12 23.66
N TRP A 105 3.24 -4.07 23.57
CA TRP A 105 3.94 -3.52 24.72
C TRP A 105 2.97 -2.99 25.77
N CYS A 106 1.96 -2.20 25.41
CA CYS A 106 0.96 -1.68 26.34
C CYS A 106 0.23 -2.82 27.09
N GLU A 107 -0.17 -3.86 26.37
CA GLU A 107 -0.82 -5.05 26.96
C GLU A 107 0.10 -5.76 27.95
N THR A 108 1.38 -5.91 27.61
CA THR A 108 2.38 -6.63 28.43
C THR A 108 3.05 -5.78 29.50
N ALA A 109 3.07 -4.45 29.36
CA ALA A 109 3.64 -3.51 30.33
C ALA A 109 2.76 -3.36 31.58
N SER A 110 1.47 -3.70 31.49
CA SER A 110 0.62 -4.03 32.64
C SER A 110 1.21 -5.14 33.53
N SER A 111 2.16 -5.93 32.98
CA SER A 111 2.87 -7.03 33.62
C SER A 111 4.39 -6.78 33.62
N ASN A 112 4.80 -5.66 34.21
CA ASN A 112 6.12 -5.41 34.83
C ASN A 112 7.37 -6.05 34.14
N ARG A 113 7.85 -5.47 33.02
CA ARG A 113 9.27 -5.41 32.52
C ARG A 113 9.34 -5.04 31.02
N GLY A 114 8.91 -3.84 30.63
CA GLY A 114 8.65 -3.53 29.20
C GLY A 114 9.73 -2.83 28.36
N LEU A 115 10.72 -2.14 28.95
CA LEU A 115 11.52 -1.18 28.17
C LEU A 115 12.69 -1.78 27.34
N GLY A 116 13.22 -2.95 27.73
CA GLY A 116 14.35 -3.56 27.01
C GLY A 116 14.00 -4.25 25.69
N ARG A 117 12.70 -4.51 25.43
CA ARG A 117 12.25 -5.33 24.28
C ARG A 117 11.84 -4.51 23.04
N LEU A 118 11.62 -3.21 23.22
CA LEU A 118 11.09 -2.32 22.16
C LEU A 118 12.12 -2.00 21.06
N HIS A 119 13.41 -1.95 21.39
CA HIS A 119 14.45 -1.66 20.39
C HIS A 119 14.63 -2.83 19.40
N ASN A 120 14.69 -4.07 19.91
CA ASN A 120 14.98 -5.25 19.08
C ASN A 120 13.82 -5.63 18.13
N MET A 121 12.56 -5.40 18.52
CA MET A 121 11.40 -5.79 17.69
C MET A 121 11.18 -4.86 16.49
N ALA A 122 11.59 -3.59 16.59
CA ALA A 122 11.53 -2.64 15.47
C ALA A 122 12.58 -3.00 14.41
N ASP A 123 13.80 -3.37 14.83
CA ASP A 123 14.88 -3.75 13.93
C ASP A 123 14.61 -5.09 13.22
N GLU A 124 14.04 -6.09 13.91
CA GLU A 124 13.66 -7.38 13.32
C GLU A 124 12.51 -7.26 12.30
N ALA A 125 11.53 -6.38 12.54
CA ALA A 125 10.43 -6.14 11.58
C ALA A 125 10.89 -5.38 10.32
N ILE A 126 12.01 -4.65 10.40
CA ILE A 126 12.65 -3.98 9.26
C ILE A 126 13.53 -4.96 8.48
N ALA A 127 14.21 -5.89 9.16
CA ALA A 127 15.11 -6.87 8.54
C ALA A 127 14.41 -8.10 7.92
N GLY A 128 13.22 -8.49 8.39
CA GLY A 128 12.48 -9.66 7.88
C GLY A 128 11.76 -9.47 6.54
N GLY A 129 12.13 -8.43 5.77
CA GLY A 129 11.52 -8.06 4.50
C GLY A 129 12.43 -8.29 3.28
N GLU A 130 13.40 -9.19 3.38
CA GLU A 130 14.24 -9.67 2.27
C GLU A 130 13.75 -11.02 1.73
#